data_AF-W0N1V6-F1
#
_entry.id   AF-W0N1V6-F1
#
_cell.length_a   1.000
_cell.length_b   1.000
_cell.length_c   1.000
_cell.angle_alpha   90.00
_cell.angle_beta   90.00
_cell.angle_gamma   90.00
#
_symmetry.space_group_name_H-M   'P 1'
#
loop_
_entity.id
_entity.type
_entity.pdbx_description
1 polymer ?
#
loop_
_entity_poly.entity_id
_entity_poly.type
_entity_poly.pdbx_seq_one_letter_code
_entity_poly.pdbx_strand_id
1 'polypeptide(L)'
;MRVAPRFLEHYRKADRIMLGLIWLLFVYALGLAFWFDTFTQAVVVGGGTAVVLSALYRAIGGTRMMRCCVGVGLMVMAALHINQTHGQVEIHFGIFVLLAVLTFYRDWLPVLVAAVTIAIHHIGFHALQHSGFPVYVMHHGFGWSMVLVHAVYVVVESAILVYLAVQNQAEAVENQDMLDRMLATTNKFSPDSQTSERSAKRVPLAQRFEQFLAQITGLVDSVVRDTRGLGELGHDLAKASGTLETGAQHQLSEIARMTDAMQRMGDAMNDISSHVAQAVQRAGDASEQVAHGRDSVDRAQSEITQLAARINTTDVTVQALANQSEQIGKVLDVIGSIAEQTNLLALNAAIEAARAGEQGRGFAVVADEVRSLAQRTAASTKEIKTIIEDLQSGSRQAATAMSDSLQGVGRCVENSQRASESLRSVGEGIGHITQLNGLIATTTEQQATASREIADQLRSVQTIAEHTAANIGVLATSSQSLSPLAIRLEALGQSFHS
;
A
#
# COMPACT_ATOMS: atom_id res chain seq x y z
N MET A 1 45.95 12.66 -10.50
CA MET A 1 46.14 12.37 -9.06
C MET A 1 46.38 10.87 -8.92
N ARG A 2 47.62 10.46 -8.61
CA ARG A 2 48.02 9.04 -8.52
C ARG A 2 47.41 8.41 -7.27
N VAL A 3 46.76 7.25 -7.41
CA VAL A 3 46.22 6.46 -6.30
C VAL A 3 47.36 6.14 -5.33
N ALA A 4 47.18 6.44 -4.05
CA ALA A 4 48.12 6.00 -3.02
C ALA A 4 48.17 4.45 -3.05
N PRO A 5 49.36 3.83 -3.04
CA PRO A 5 49.50 2.36 -3.10
C PRO A 5 48.84 1.60 -1.93
N ARG A 6 48.30 2.32 -0.93
CA ARG A 6 47.73 1.82 0.33
C ARG A 6 46.46 0.93 0.21
N PHE A 7 45.71 0.97 -0.90
CA PHE A 7 44.46 0.19 -1.06
C PHE A 7 44.34 -0.62 -2.36
N LEU A 8 45.43 -0.73 -3.15
CA LEU A 8 45.37 -1.37 -4.47
C LEU A 8 44.94 -2.84 -4.42
N GLU A 9 45.40 -3.59 -3.41
CA GLU A 9 45.04 -5.00 -3.23
C GLU A 9 43.55 -5.17 -2.89
N HIS A 10 42.99 -4.28 -2.06
CA HIS A 10 41.57 -4.25 -1.75
C HIS A 10 40.75 -4.04 -3.02
N TYR A 11 41.11 -3.05 -3.83
CA TYR A 11 40.38 -2.75 -5.06
C TYR A 11 40.48 -3.87 -6.09
N ARG A 12 41.65 -4.52 -6.24
CA ARG A 12 41.78 -5.70 -7.11
C ARG A 12 41.00 -6.91 -6.61
N LYS A 13 40.84 -7.07 -5.28
CA LYS A 13 39.97 -8.10 -4.69
C LYS A 13 38.51 -7.78 -4.97
N ALA A 14 38.09 -6.53 -4.76
CA ALA A 14 36.75 -6.06 -5.06
C ALA A 14 36.39 -6.25 -6.54
N ASP A 15 37.28 -5.88 -7.47
CA ASP A 15 37.07 -6.09 -8.90
C ASP A 15 36.83 -7.57 -9.24
N ARG A 16 37.58 -8.51 -8.66
CA ARG A 16 37.37 -9.95 -8.90
C ARG A 16 36.02 -10.44 -8.40
N ILE A 17 35.59 -9.95 -7.23
CA ILE A 17 34.27 -10.29 -6.68
C ILE A 17 33.16 -9.76 -7.59
N MET A 18 33.28 -8.51 -8.05
CA MET A 18 32.29 -7.90 -8.93
C MET A 18 32.24 -8.56 -10.31
N LEU A 19 33.38 -8.96 -10.87
CA LEU A 19 33.40 -9.74 -12.12
C LEU A 19 32.72 -11.10 -11.92
N GLY A 20 32.94 -11.76 -10.78
CA GLY A 20 32.21 -12.97 -10.42
C GLY A 20 30.70 -12.74 -10.38
N LEU A 21 30.25 -11.62 -9.79
CA LEU A 21 28.85 -11.22 -9.79
C LEU A 21 28.31 -10.96 -11.20
N ILE A 22 29.06 -10.30 -12.08
CA ILE A 22 28.65 -10.06 -13.47
C ILE A 22 28.45 -11.39 -14.23
N TRP A 23 29.36 -12.36 -14.05
CA TRP A 23 29.19 -13.68 -14.65
C TRP A 23 27.98 -14.43 -14.08
N LEU A 24 27.70 -14.28 -12.78
CA LEU A 24 26.48 -14.83 -12.17
C LEU A 24 25.21 -14.18 -12.73
N LEU A 25 25.20 -12.85 -12.90
CA LEU A 25 24.10 -12.12 -13.52
C LEU A 25 23.90 -12.52 -14.99
N PHE A 26 24.97 -12.90 -15.70
CA PHE A 26 24.86 -13.45 -17.06
C PHE A 26 24.21 -14.84 -17.07
N VAL A 27 24.60 -15.73 -16.16
CA VAL A 27 23.92 -17.02 -16.00
C VAL A 27 22.45 -16.83 -15.66
N TYR A 28 22.12 -15.86 -14.80
CA TYR A 28 20.74 -15.48 -14.51
C TYR A 28 20.00 -14.96 -15.76
N ALA A 29 20.65 -14.14 -16.59
CA ALA A 29 20.07 -13.68 -17.87
C ALA A 29 19.78 -14.84 -18.85
N LEU A 30 20.63 -15.88 -18.85
CA LEU A 30 20.37 -17.10 -19.64
C LEU A 30 19.18 -17.90 -19.07
N GLY A 31 19.01 -17.93 -17.75
CA GLY A 31 17.83 -18.50 -17.10
C GLY A 31 16.54 -17.78 -17.50
N LEU A 32 16.55 -16.44 -17.47
CA LEU A 32 15.42 -15.63 -17.95
C LEU A 32 15.18 -15.82 -19.45
N ALA A 33 16.23 -15.95 -20.26
CA ALA A 33 16.10 -16.20 -21.69
C ALA A 33 15.35 -17.50 -22.02
N PHE A 34 15.47 -18.52 -21.18
CA PHE A 34 14.72 -19.77 -21.33
C PHE A 34 13.20 -19.58 -21.16
N TRP A 35 12.78 -18.68 -20.26
CA TRP A 35 11.36 -18.43 -20.01
C TRP A 35 10.74 -17.37 -20.92
N PHE A 36 11.52 -16.36 -21.33
CA PHE A 36 11.02 -15.22 -22.10
C PHE A 36 11.47 -15.20 -23.57
N ASP A 37 12.15 -16.25 -24.04
CA ASP A 37 12.70 -16.40 -25.41
C ASP A 37 13.61 -15.22 -25.84
N THR A 38 14.54 -14.84 -24.96
CA THR A 38 15.43 -13.67 -25.15
C THR A 38 16.92 -14.04 -25.24
N PHE A 39 17.24 -15.22 -25.79
CA PHE A 39 18.63 -15.74 -25.84
C PHE A 39 19.60 -14.80 -26.56
N THR A 40 19.18 -14.16 -27.63
CA THR A 40 20.00 -13.18 -28.36
C THR A 40 20.40 -12.01 -27.46
N GLN A 41 19.46 -11.49 -26.66
CA GLN A 41 19.74 -10.39 -25.73
C GLN A 41 20.69 -10.85 -24.63
N ALA A 42 20.45 -12.03 -24.05
CA ALA A 42 21.31 -12.60 -23.00
C ALA A 42 22.76 -12.77 -23.48
N VAL A 43 22.97 -13.34 -24.66
CA VAL A 43 24.32 -13.60 -25.18
C VAL A 43 25.00 -12.31 -25.63
N VAL A 44 24.33 -11.47 -26.42
CA VAL A 44 24.94 -10.26 -26.99
C VAL A 44 25.20 -9.20 -25.92
N VAL A 45 24.18 -8.89 -25.11
CA VAL A 45 24.29 -7.84 -24.10
C VAL A 45 24.93 -8.39 -22.84
N GLY A 46 24.39 -9.49 -22.29
CA GLY A 46 24.89 -10.07 -21.04
C GLY A 46 26.28 -10.68 -21.19
N GLY A 47 26.44 -11.59 -22.15
CA GLY A 47 27.73 -12.22 -22.45
C GLY A 47 28.77 -11.22 -22.94
N GLY A 48 28.37 -10.29 -23.81
CA GLY A 48 29.22 -9.19 -24.26
C GLY A 48 29.74 -8.33 -23.09
N THR A 49 28.86 -7.93 -22.17
CA THR A 49 29.22 -7.14 -20.97
C THR A 49 30.21 -7.90 -20.08
N ALA A 50 29.96 -9.19 -19.82
CA ALA A 50 30.83 -10.03 -19.00
C ALA A 50 32.24 -10.19 -19.61
N VAL A 51 32.32 -10.43 -20.92
CA VAL A 51 33.60 -10.59 -21.64
C VAL A 51 34.36 -9.28 -21.70
N VAL A 52 33.71 -8.17 -22.07
CA VAL A 52 34.35 -6.85 -22.17
C VAL A 52 34.92 -6.41 -20.83
N LEU A 53 34.17 -6.56 -19.73
CA LEU A 53 34.67 -6.18 -18.41
C LEU A 53 35.77 -7.12 -17.91
N SER A 54 35.70 -8.41 -18.22
CA SER A 54 36.78 -9.35 -17.92
C SER A 54 38.07 -9.03 -18.69
N ALA A 55 37.96 -8.53 -19.93
CA ALA A 55 39.10 -8.07 -20.72
C ALA A 55 39.66 -6.75 -20.18
N LEU A 56 38.81 -5.77 -19.87
CA LEU A 56 39.20 -4.49 -19.29
C LEU A 56 39.93 -4.66 -17.95
N TYR A 57 39.50 -5.62 -17.12
CA TYR A 57 40.17 -5.93 -15.86
C TYR A 57 41.65 -6.26 -16.01
N ARG A 58 42.03 -6.97 -17.08
CA ARG A 58 43.45 -7.30 -17.34
C ARG A 58 44.29 -6.05 -17.62
N ALA A 59 43.69 -5.01 -18.20
CA ALA A 59 44.38 -3.78 -18.55
C ALA A 59 44.38 -2.74 -17.43
N ILE A 60 43.25 -2.55 -16.75
CA ILE A 60 43.03 -1.42 -15.82
C ILE A 60 42.56 -1.85 -14.41
N GLY A 61 42.71 -3.14 -14.06
CA GLY A 61 42.29 -3.69 -12.76
C GLY A 61 42.93 -3.01 -11.55
N GLY A 62 42.09 -2.67 -10.57
CA GLY A 62 42.44 -1.92 -9.35
C GLY A 62 42.38 -0.40 -9.51
N THR A 63 42.11 0.12 -10.72
CA THR A 63 41.98 1.55 -10.96
C THR A 63 40.56 2.05 -10.70
N ARG A 64 40.42 3.34 -10.40
CA ARG A 64 39.11 3.99 -10.26
C ARG A 64 38.24 3.87 -11.53
N MET A 65 38.88 3.89 -12.70
CA MET A 65 38.21 3.74 -13.99
C MET A 65 37.56 2.36 -14.11
N MET A 66 38.27 1.28 -13.72
CA MET A 66 37.70 -0.07 -13.69
C MET A 66 36.46 -0.15 -12.81
N ARG A 67 36.49 0.46 -11.61
CA ARG A 67 35.34 0.47 -10.70
C ARG A 67 34.11 1.14 -11.32
N CYS A 68 34.30 2.25 -12.03
CA CYS A 68 33.22 2.90 -12.76
C CYS A 68 32.71 2.02 -13.92
N CYS A 69 33.59 1.37 -14.68
CA CYS A 69 33.19 0.44 -15.74
C CYS A 69 32.38 -0.74 -15.17
N VAL A 70 32.74 -1.26 -14.00
CA VAL A 70 31.97 -2.29 -13.28
C VAL A 70 30.60 -1.75 -12.87
N GLY A 71 30.52 -0.53 -12.33
CA GLY A 71 29.25 0.11 -11.98
C GLY A 71 28.31 0.24 -13.19
N VAL A 72 28.83 0.69 -14.34
CA VAL A 72 28.08 0.70 -15.61
C VAL A 72 27.64 -0.71 -15.99
N GLY A 73 28.56 -1.68 -15.92
CA GLY A 73 28.30 -3.08 -16.23
C GLY A 73 27.15 -3.67 -15.43
N LEU A 74 27.14 -3.47 -14.11
CA LEU A 74 26.06 -3.96 -13.25
C LEU A 74 24.71 -3.34 -13.62
N MET A 75 24.68 -2.04 -13.96
CA MET A 75 23.44 -1.38 -14.39
C MET A 75 22.98 -1.86 -15.78
N VAL A 76 23.90 -2.17 -16.69
CA VAL A 76 23.57 -2.79 -17.98
C VAL A 76 22.99 -4.20 -17.78
N MET A 77 23.51 -4.99 -16.84
CA MET A 77 22.95 -6.30 -16.51
C MET A 77 21.55 -6.18 -15.89
N ALA A 78 21.35 -5.23 -14.97
CA ALA A 78 20.03 -4.96 -14.39
C ALA A 78 19.01 -4.52 -15.46
N ALA A 79 19.42 -3.59 -16.33
CA ALA A 79 18.63 -3.13 -17.47
C ALA A 79 18.24 -4.29 -18.41
N LEU A 80 19.18 -5.18 -18.71
CA LEU A 80 18.92 -6.38 -19.50
C LEU A 80 17.85 -7.26 -18.84
N HIS A 81 17.97 -7.56 -17.54
CA HIS A 81 16.99 -8.40 -16.85
C HIS A 81 15.59 -7.78 -16.85
N ILE A 82 15.50 -6.46 -16.61
CA ILE A 82 14.24 -5.71 -16.68
C ILE A 82 13.62 -5.81 -18.08
N ASN A 83 14.45 -5.68 -19.12
CA ASN A 83 13.99 -5.79 -20.49
C ASN A 83 13.52 -7.21 -20.84
N GLN A 84 14.25 -8.24 -20.40
CA GLN A 84 13.90 -9.65 -20.62
C GLN A 84 12.57 -10.03 -19.95
N THR A 85 12.26 -9.48 -18.79
CA THR A 85 11.02 -9.74 -18.05
C THR A 85 9.89 -8.77 -18.40
N HIS A 86 10.01 -8.00 -19.47
CA HIS A 86 8.98 -7.08 -19.94
C HIS A 86 8.60 -6.01 -18.90
N GLY A 87 9.58 -5.51 -18.14
CA GLY A 87 9.38 -4.40 -17.19
C GLY A 87 8.68 -4.80 -15.88
N GLN A 88 8.83 -6.05 -15.43
CA GLN A 88 8.32 -6.48 -14.12
C GLN A 88 8.94 -5.68 -12.97
N VAL A 89 8.09 -5.18 -12.06
CA VAL A 89 8.50 -4.30 -10.96
C VAL A 89 9.43 -5.02 -9.99
N GLU A 90 9.23 -6.33 -9.77
CA GLU A 90 10.05 -7.15 -8.88
C GLU A 90 11.52 -7.19 -9.32
N ILE A 91 11.78 -7.13 -10.62
CA ILE A 91 13.16 -7.15 -11.16
C ILE A 91 13.85 -5.80 -10.95
N HIS A 92 13.10 -4.70 -10.79
CA HIS A 92 13.67 -3.38 -10.51
C HIS A 92 14.34 -3.32 -9.13
N PHE A 93 13.91 -4.15 -8.17
CA PHE A 93 14.58 -4.27 -6.87
C PHE A 93 16.06 -4.67 -7.01
N GLY A 94 16.43 -5.35 -8.10
CA GLY A 94 17.82 -5.68 -8.40
C GLY A 94 18.73 -4.45 -8.54
N ILE A 95 18.21 -3.29 -8.97
CA ILE A 95 18.99 -2.06 -9.10
C ILE A 95 19.50 -1.60 -7.73
N PHE A 96 18.62 -1.58 -6.73
CA PHE A 96 18.92 -1.18 -5.35
C PHE A 96 20.01 -2.09 -4.74
N VAL A 97 19.84 -3.41 -4.89
CA VAL A 97 20.82 -4.40 -4.43
C VAL A 97 22.18 -4.18 -5.09
N LEU A 98 22.22 -3.98 -6.40
CA LEU A 98 23.48 -3.81 -7.14
C LEU A 98 24.16 -2.46 -6.85
N LEU A 99 23.40 -1.39 -6.63
CA LEU A 99 23.93 -0.11 -6.15
C LEU A 99 24.53 -0.25 -4.75
N ALA A 100 23.86 -0.95 -3.84
CA ALA A 100 24.35 -1.18 -2.49
C ALA A 100 25.66 -1.99 -2.49
N VAL A 101 25.76 -3.02 -3.34
CA VAL A 101 26.97 -3.84 -3.48
C VAL A 101 28.19 -3.00 -3.89
N LEU A 102 28.02 -1.95 -4.70
CA LEU A 102 29.13 -1.06 -5.09
C LEU A 102 29.79 -0.33 -3.90
N THR A 103 29.13 -0.21 -2.75
CA THR A 103 29.74 0.36 -1.53
C THR A 103 30.93 -0.47 -1.02
N PHE A 104 31.06 -1.74 -1.42
CA PHE A 104 32.22 -2.57 -1.14
C PHE A 104 33.54 -1.97 -1.67
N TYR A 105 33.45 -1.16 -2.74
CA TYR A 105 34.61 -0.44 -3.26
C TYR A 105 35.09 0.69 -2.35
N ARG A 106 34.29 1.12 -1.36
CA ARG A 106 34.58 2.28 -0.51
C ARG A 106 34.95 3.52 -1.34
N ASP A 107 34.29 3.67 -2.48
CA ASP A 107 34.43 4.82 -3.38
C ASP A 107 33.03 5.24 -3.80
N TRP A 108 32.75 6.52 -3.65
CA TRP A 108 31.44 7.09 -3.97
C TRP A 108 31.21 7.19 -5.48
N LEU A 109 32.27 7.30 -6.29
CA LEU A 109 32.14 7.60 -7.71
C LEU A 109 31.47 6.46 -8.52
N PRO A 110 31.81 5.17 -8.32
CA PRO A 110 31.10 4.07 -8.99
C PRO A 110 29.59 4.04 -8.73
N VAL A 111 29.16 4.39 -7.51
CA VAL A 111 27.73 4.48 -7.14
C VAL A 111 27.06 5.58 -7.95
N LEU A 112 27.65 6.77 -8.02
CA LEU A 112 27.10 7.87 -8.81
C LEU A 112 27.04 7.53 -10.31
N VAL A 113 28.09 6.94 -10.86
CA VAL A 113 28.15 6.54 -12.27
C VAL A 113 27.07 5.49 -12.58
N ALA A 114 26.86 4.52 -11.69
CA ALA A 114 25.79 3.54 -11.83
C ALA A 114 24.39 4.19 -11.77
N ALA A 115 24.14 5.07 -10.78
CA ALA A 115 22.88 5.79 -10.65
C ALA A 115 22.54 6.63 -11.90
N VAL A 116 23.52 7.33 -12.48
CA VAL A 116 23.33 8.07 -13.73
C VAL A 116 23.06 7.13 -14.90
N THR A 117 23.78 6.00 -15.00
CA THR A 117 23.58 5.01 -16.07
C THR A 117 22.15 4.47 -16.07
N ILE A 118 21.64 4.10 -14.90
CA ILE A 118 20.30 3.53 -14.79
C ILE A 118 19.21 4.59 -14.98
N ALA A 119 19.46 5.84 -14.60
CA ALA A 119 18.56 6.96 -14.88
C ALA A 119 18.43 7.22 -16.39
N ILE A 120 19.55 7.24 -17.13
CA ILE A 120 19.56 7.38 -18.59
C ILE A 120 18.81 6.22 -19.23
N HIS A 121 19.06 4.99 -18.78
CA HIS A 121 18.32 3.81 -19.24
C HIS A 121 16.81 3.98 -19.04
N HIS A 122 16.35 4.32 -17.83
CA HIS A 122 14.92 4.39 -17.54
C HIS A 122 14.19 5.49 -18.33
N ILE A 123 14.81 6.67 -18.46
CA ILE A 123 14.23 7.76 -19.25
C ILE A 123 14.22 7.40 -20.74
N GLY A 124 15.33 6.88 -21.25
CA GLY A 124 15.48 6.52 -22.67
C GLY A 124 14.59 5.36 -23.09
N PHE A 125 14.58 4.27 -22.33
CA PHE A 125 13.78 3.09 -22.63
C PHE A 125 12.29 3.36 -22.42
N HIS A 126 11.90 4.20 -21.46
CA HIS A 126 10.50 4.62 -21.33
C HIS A 126 10.04 5.41 -22.56
N ALA A 127 10.86 6.36 -23.04
CA ALA A 127 10.56 7.12 -24.25
C ALA A 127 10.47 6.23 -25.50
N LEU A 128 11.39 5.27 -25.65
CA LEU A 128 11.41 4.32 -26.77
C LEU A 128 10.22 3.34 -26.70
N GLN A 129 9.93 2.78 -25.53
CA GLN A 129 8.79 1.89 -25.29
C GLN A 129 7.47 2.60 -25.62
N HIS A 130 7.29 3.84 -25.16
CA HIS A 130 6.10 4.64 -25.48
C HIS A 130 6.03 5.04 -26.96
N SER A 131 7.17 5.04 -27.67
CA SER A 131 7.24 5.27 -29.13
C SER A 131 7.00 3.99 -29.94
N GLY A 132 6.70 2.86 -29.29
CA GLY A 132 6.39 1.58 -29.94
C GLY A 132 7.60 0.72 -30.28
N PHE A 133 8.79 1.04 -29.79
CA PHE A 133 9.95 0.16 -29.92
C PHE A 133 9.83 -1.05 -28.98
N PRO A 134 10.35 -2.23 -29.37
CA PRO A 134 10.29 -3.46 -28.58
C PRO A 134 11.36 -3.47 -27.47
N VAL A 135 11.34 -2.44 -26.63
CA VAL A 135 12.15 -2.31 -25.42
C VAL A 135 11.22 -2.11 -24.24
N TYR A 136 11.60 -2.66 -23.09
CA TYR A 136 10.73 -2.73 -21.92
C TYR A 136 11.47 -2.21 -20.69
N VAL A 137 10.93 -1.17 -20.09
CA VAL A 137 11.32 -0.67 -18.78
C VAL A 137 10.19 -0.84 -17.77
N MET A 138 8.93 -0.64 -18.15
CA MET A 138 7.78 -0.72 -17.24
C MET A 138 6.63 -1.54 -17.84
N HIS A 139 5.82 -2.17 -17.01
CA HIS A 139 4.63 -2.88 -17.46
C HIS A 139 3.55 -1.93 -18.01
N HIS A 140 2.70 -2.43 -18.92
CA HIS A 140 1.68 -1.63 -19.60
C HIS A 140 0.64 -1.12 -18.59
N GLY A 141 0.62 0.20 -18.34
CA GLY A 141 -0.28 0.85 -17.38
C GLY A 141 0.40 1.92 -16.53
N PHE A 142 1.73 1.92 -16.46
CA PHE A 142 2.50 2.94 -15.75
C PHE A 142 3.04 4.00 -16.71
N GLY A 143 2.75 5.28 -16.45
CA GLY A 143 3.24 6.41 -17.24
C GLY A 143 4.46 7.11 -16.64
N TRP A 144 4.77 8.31 -17.13
CA TRP A 144 5.88 9.15 -16.67
C TRP A 144 5.90 9.43 -15.16
N SER A 145 4.74 9.38 -14.49
CA SER A 145 4.62 9.52 -13.04
C SER A 145 5.38 8.43 -12.28
N MET A 146 5.37 7.19 -12.77
CA MET A 146 6.06 6.09 -12.11
C MET A 146 7.59 6.20 -12.26
N VAL A 147 8.06 6.70 -13.42
CA VAL A 147 9.48 7.00 -13.65
C VAL A 147 9.97 8.09 -12.69
N LEU A 148 9.16 9.12 -12.45
CA LEU A 148 9.49 10.19 -11.51
C LEU A 148 9.62 9.65 -10.07
N VAL A 149 8.70 8.80 -9.64
CA VAL A 149 8.76 8.15 -8.32
C VAL A 149 10.04 7.29 -8.20
N HIS A 150 10.35 6.47 -9.19
CA HIS A 150 11.58 5.67 -9.19
C HIS A 150 12.84 6.54 -9.14
N ALA A 151 12.86 7.65 -9.88
CA ALA A 151 13.97 8.60 -9.87
C ALA A 151 14.21 9.19 -8.47
N VAL A 152 13.14 9.52 -7.73
CA VAL A 152 13.25 10.00 -6.34
C VAL A 152 13.90 8.94 -5.45
N TYR A 153 13.45 7.68 -5.51
CA TYR A 153 14.01 6.61 -4.69
C TYR A 153 15.50 6.35 -5.01
N VAL A 154 15.88 6.32 -6.29
CA VAL A 154 17.28 6.13 -6.70
C VAL A 154 18.17 7.29 -6.24
N VAL A 155 17.67 8.53 -6.28
CA VAL A 155 18.42 9.71 -5.79
C VAL A 155 18.64 9.61 -4.28
N VAL A 156 17.59 9.30 -3.52
CA VAL A 156 17.67 9.19 -2.05
C VAL A 156 18.61 8.04 -1.65
N GLU A 157 18.44 6.86 -2.25
CA GLU A 157 19.31 5.72 -1.99
C GLU A 157 20.77 6.02 -2.35
N SER A 158 21.02 6.57 -3.55
CA SER A 158 22.37 6.89 -4.00
C SER A 158 23.04 7.90 -3.08
N ALA A 159 22.30 8.88 -2.54
CA ALA A 159 22.83 9.83 -1.57
C ALA A 159 23.28 9.13 -0.26
N ILE A 160 22.46 8.20 0.25
CA ILE A 160 22.79 7.39 1.44
C ILE A 160 24.01 6.50 1.17
N LEU A 161 24.04 5.79 0.03
CA LEU A 161 25.14 4.90 -0.32
C LEU A 161 26.45 5.67 -0.58
N VAL A 162 26.38 6.87 -1.16
CA VAL A 162 27.53 7.78 -1.31
C VAL A 162 28.04 8.20 0.06
N TYR A 163 27.16 8.59 0.97
CA TYR A 163 27.53 8.95 2.35
C TYR A 163 28.23 7.78 3.05
N LEU A 164 27.64 6.58 3.02
CA LEU A 164 28.21 5.36 3.60
C LEU A 164 29.55 4.99 2.96
N ALA A 165 29.70 5.14 1.64
CA ALA A 165 30.96 4.85 0.95
C ALA A 165 32.08 5.82 1.37
N VAL A 166 31.76 7.11 1.58
CA VAL A 166 32.71 8.11 2.08
C VAL A 166 33.09 7.81 3.53
N GLN A 167 32.12 7.51 4.39
CA GLN A 167 32.36 7.16 5.79
C GLN A 167 33.21 5.89 5.91
N ASN A 168 32.85 4.82 5.20
CA ASN A 168 33.60 3.56 5.19
C ASN A 168 35.04 3.74 4.71
N GLN A 169 35.27 4.67 3.78
CA GLN A 169 36.62 5.00 3.32
C GLN A 169 37.41 5.78 4.38
N ALA A 170 36.77 6.69 5.10
CA ALA A 170 37.39 7.42 6.21
C ALA A 170 37.78 6.47 7.35
N GLU A 171 36.87 5.61 7.79
CA GLU A 171 37.12 4.59 8.83
C GLU A 171 38.23 3.60 8.41
N ALA A 172 38.28 3.21 7.13
CA ALA A 172 39.33 2.34 6.62
C ALA A 172 40.73 3.00 6.65
N VAL A 173 40.80 4.31 6.39
CA VAL A 173 42.05 5.09 6.48
C VAL A 173 42.49 5.22 7.93
N GLU A 174 41.56 5.52 8.85
CA GLU A 174 41.84 5.64 10.28
C GLU A 174 42.34 4.32 10.89
N ASN A 175 41.67 3.21 10.59
CA ASN A 175 42.07 1.87 11.05
C ASN A 175 43.47 1.48 10.54
N GLN A 176 43.79 1.80 9.28
CA GLN A 176 45.13 1.54 8.76
C GLN A 176 46.19 2.44 9.40
N ASP A 177 45.89 3.72 9.66
CA ASP A 177 46.82 4.63 10.34
C ASP A 177 47.10 4.16 11.78
N MET A 178 46.09 3.63 12.48
CA MET A 178 46.26 3.01 13.80
C MET A 178 47.18 1.77 13.73
N LEU A 179 46.99 0.89 12.74
CA LEU A 179 47.84 -0.28 12.52
C LEU A 179 49.29 0.12 12.19
N ASP A 180 49.49 1.11 11.31
CA ASP A 180 50.81 1.63 10.97
C ASP A 180 51.52 2.22 12.23
N ARG A 181 50.78 2.93 13.10
CA ARG A 181 51.29 3.46 14.38
C ARG A 181 51.62 2.35 15.39
N MET A 182 50.78 1.31 15.49
CA MET A 182 51.04 0.15 16.36
C MET A 182 52.28 -0.63 15.92
N LEU A 183 52.44 -0.85 14.61
CA LEU A 183 53.62 -1.51 14.04
C LEU A 183 54.88 -0.65 14.22
N ALA A 184 54.79 0.66 14.03
CA ALA A 184 55.91 1.59 14.29
C ALA A 184 56.33 1.64 15.77
N THR A 185 55.37 1.48 16.70
CA THR A 185 55.64 1.43 18.14
C THR A 185 56.24 0.08 18.55
N THR A 186 55.79 -1.02 17.93
CA THR A 186 56.34 -2.38 18.16
C THR A 186 57.80 -2.48 17.67
N ASN A 187 58.14 -1.80 16.57
CA ASN A 187 59.51 -1.75 16.05
C ASN A 187 60.48 -0.88 16.88
N LYS A 188 59.98 -0.08 17.84
CA LYS A 188 60.81 0.68 18.80
C LYS A 188 61.22 -0.12 20.04
N PHE A 189 60.68 -1.33 20.24
CA PHE A 189 60.94 -2.18 21.42
C PHE A 189 61.87 -3.39 21.16
N SER A 190 62.61 -3.42 20.05
CA SER A 190 63.76 -4.33 19.88
C SER A 190 65.07 -3.54 19.92
N PRO A 191 65.69 -3.33 21.10
CA PRO A 191 67.04 -2.83 21.16
C PRO A 191 68.03 -3.98 20.92
N ASP A 192 68.88 -3.73 19.93
CA ASP A 192 70.11 -4.42 19.56
C ASP A 192 70.89 -4.93 20.79
N SER A 193 71.13 -6.24 20.84
CA SER A 193 72.02 -6.85 21.84
C SER A 193 73.36 -7.20 21.19
N GLN A 194 74.35 -6.33 21.32
CA GLN A 194 75.76 -6.69 21.11
C GLN A 194 76.69 -6.12 22.20
N THR A 195 77.27 -7.08 22.93
CA THR A 195 78.67 -7.20 23.39
C THR A 195 79.34 -6.07 24.21
N SER A 196 79.77 -6.43 25.43
CA SER A 196 81.16 -6.16 25.87
C SER A 196 81.61 -7.13 26.97
N GLU A 197 82.89 -7.48 26.93
CA GLU A 197 83.57 -8.57 27.63
C GLU A 197 83.97 -8.28 29.09
N ARG A 198 84.14 -9.38 29.84
CA ARG A 198 85.11 -9.66 30.94
C ARG A 198 85.51 -8.52 31.90
N SER A 199 85.21 -8.73 33.19
CA SER A 199 86.24 -8.81 34.25
C SER A 199 85.67 -9.39 35.56
N ALA A 200 86.17 -10.55 35.98
CA ALA A 200 85.87 -11.13 37.28
C ALA A 200 86.67 -10.38 38.37
N LYS A 201 86.08 -9.35 38.97
CA LYS A 201 86.51 -8.76 40.24
C LYS A 201 85.58 -9.28 41.34
N ARG A 202 86.13 -9.89 42.40
CA ARG A 202 85.34 -10.22 43.60
C ARG A 202 84.82 -8.90 44.20
N VAL A 203 83.53 -8.64 44.01
CA VAL A 203 82.81 -7.51 44.59
C VAL A 203 82.81 -7.67 46.13
N PRO A 204 83.21 -6.66 46.92
CA PRO A 204 83.16 -6.71 48.39
C PRO A 204 81.74 -6.97 48.91
N LEU A 205 81.60 -7.70 50.03
CA LEU A 205 80.30 -8.00 50.65
C LEU A 205 79.47 -6.73 50.92
N ALA A 206 80.14 -5.63 51.31
CA ALA A 206 79.51 -4.32 51.51
C ALA A 206 78.84 -3.79 50.24
N GLN A 207 79.47 -3.93 49.09
CA GLN A 207 78.93 -3.45 47.82
C GLN A 207 77.78 -4.34 47.30
N ARG A 208 77.78 -5.64 47.65
CA ARG A 208 76.62 -6.54 47.44
C ARG A 208 75.47 -6.23 48.39
N PHE A 209 75.77 -5.85 49.63
CA PHE A 209 74.76 -5.45 50.62
C PHE A 209 74.14 -4.09 50.27
N GLU A 210 74.93 -3.14 49.76
CA GLU A 210 74.45 -1.87 49.19
C GLU A 210 73.57 -2.11 47.96
N GLN A 211 73.97 -3.00 47.04
CA GLN A 211 73.10 -3.41 45.93
C GLN A 211 71.81 -4.07 46.40
N PHE A 212 71.85 -4.90 47.44
CA PHE A 212 70.67 -5.53 48.02
C PHE A 212 69.74 -4.52 48.70
N LEU A 213 70.28 -3.57 49.47
CA LEU A 213 69.51 -2.48 50.06
C LEU A 213 68.88 -1.60 48.97
N ALA A 214 69.62 -1.23 47.94
CA ALA A 214 69.09 -0.48 46.80
C ALA A 214 67.97 -1.24 46.07
N GLN A 215 68.07 -2.57 45.95
CA GLN A 215 67.01 -3.41 45.40
C GLN A 215 65.76 -3.43 46.30
N ILE A 216 65.92 -3.55 47.62
CA ILE A 216 64.79 -3.52 48.55
C ILE A 216 64.13 -2.15 48.56
N THR A 217 64.89 -1.06 48.64
CA THR A 217 64.33 0.30 48.59
C THR A 217 63.59 0.53 47.27
N GLY A 218 64.15 0.08 46.13
CA GLY A 218 63.48 0.14 44.84
C GLY A 218 62.19 -0.70 44.76
N LEU A 219 62.16 -1.87 45.44
CA LEU A 219 60.95 -2.68 45.55
C LEU A 219 59.89 -2.02 46.43
N VAL A 220 60.28 -1.44 47.57
CA VAL A 220 59.38 -0.70 48.48
C VAL A 220 58.80 0.53 47.78
N ASP A 221 59.62 1.28 47.05
CA ASP A 221 59.17 2.43 46.24
C ASP A 221 58.19 2.01 45.14
N SER A 222 58.41 0.84 44.54
CA SER A 222 57.49 0.27 43.54
C SER A 222 56.16 -0.12 44.21
N VAL A 223 56.20 -0.80 45.37
CA VAL A 223 55.00 -1.16 46.14
C VAL A 223 54.20 0.07 46.58
N VAL A 224 54.85 1.12 47.09
CA VAL A 224 54.17 2.37 47.47
C VAL A 224 53.50 3.03 46.27
N ARG A 225 54.17 3.02 45.10
CA ARG A 225 53.62 3.57 43.86
C ARG A 225 52.42 2.77 43.34
N ASP A 226 52.52 1.45 43.32
CA ASP A 226 51.44 0.55 42.93
C ASP A 226 50.25 0.66 43.89
N THR A 227 50.53 0.88 45.17
CA THR A 227 49.51 1.08 46.22
C THR A 227 48.72 2.37 46.02
N ARG A 228 49.37 3.48 45.64
CA ARG A 228 48.67 4.72 45.27
C ARG A 228 47.77 4.51 44.05
N GLY A 229 48.27 3.81 43.04
CA GLY A 229 47.47 3.40 41.88
C GLY A 229 46.24 2.55 42.27
N LEU A 230 46.38 1.69 43.30
CA LEU A 230 45.27 0.90 43.85
C LEU A 230 44.18 1.78 44.51
N GLY A 231 44.59 2.84 45.20
CA GLY A 231 43.70 3.82 45.81
C GLY A 231 42.92 4.64 44.77
N GLU A 232 43.60 5.11 43.72
CA GLU A 232 42.98 5.80 42.58
C GLU A 232 42.00 4.87 41.85
N LEU A 233 42.39 3.63 41.56
CA LEU A 233 41.51 2.62 40.96
C LEU A 233 40.27 2.34 41.82
N GLY A 234 40.43 2.26 43.14
CA GLY A 234 39.33 2.10 44.08
C GLY A 234 38.39 3.32 44.13
N HIS A 235 38.88 4.53 43.88
CA HIS A 235 38.04 5.72 43.76
C HIS A 235 37.24 5.71 42.44
N ASP A 236 37.93 5.42 41.33
CA ASP A 236 37.31 5.35 40.00
C ASP A 236 36.24 4.26 39.93
N LEU A 237 36.50 3.10 40.54
CA LEU A 237 35.55 1.99 40.61
C LEU A 237 34.32 2.32 41.48
N ALA A 238 34.49 3.09 42.56
CA ALA A 238 33.36 3.55 43.38
C ALA A 238 32.49 4.54 42.61
N LYS A 239 33.10 5.47 41.87
CA LYS A 239 32.40 6.43 41.00
C LYS A 239 31.66 5.73 39.86
N ALA A 240 32.31 4.75 39.22
CA ALA A 240 31.68 3.93 38.18
C ALA A 240 30.50 3.14 38.74
N SER A 241 30.64 2.57 39.94
CA SER A 241 29.56 1.84 40.63
C SER A 241 28.36 2.74 40.92
N GLY A 242 28.55 3.95 41.45
CA GLY A 242 27.44 4.88 41.70
C GLY A 242 26.72 5.34 40.42
N THR A 243 27.45 5.49 39.32
CA THR A 243 26.87 5.79 38.00
C THR A 243 26.04 4.61 37.49
N LEU A 244 26.56 3.40 37.60
CA LEU A 244 25.86 2.18 37.22
C LEU A 244 24.61 1.95 38.08
N GLU A 245 24.66 2.23 39.38
CA GLU A 245 23.52 2.09 40.29
C GLU A 245 22.36 3.00 39.87
N THR A 246 22.66 4.27 39.60
CA THR A 246 21.68 5.25 39.10
C THR A 246 21.10 4.78 37.76
N GLY A 247 21.94 4.26 36.86
CA GLY A 247 21.51 3.70 35.58
C GLY A 247 20.59 2.49 35.74
N ALA A 248 20.90 1.57 36.65
CA ALA A 248 20.09 0.38 36.93
C ALA A 248 18.72 0.75 37.52
N GLN A 249 18.66 1.70 38.46
CA GLN A 249 17.41 2.21 39.00
C GLN A 249 16.53 2.86 37.92
N HIS A 250 17.14 3.67 37.05
CA HIS A 250 16.44 4.26 35.92
C HIS A 250 15.89 3.19 34.95
N GLN A 251 16.70 2.15 34.67
CA GLN A 251 16.27 1.03 33.83
C GLN A 251 15.07 0.28 34.42
N LEU A 252 15.08 0.00 35.74
CA LEU A 252 13.94 -0.63 36.42
C LEU A 252 12.67 0.21 36.35
N SER A 253 12.78 1.53 36.51
CA SER A 253 11.66 2.46 36.35
C SER A 253 11.06 2.41 34.94
N GLU A 254 11.91 2.44 33.91
CA GLU A 254 11.45 2.36 32.52
C GLU A 254 10.81 1.00 32.20
N ILE A 255 11.34 -0.11 32.71
CA ILE A 255 10.72 -1.44 32.57
C ILE A 255 9.33 -1.47 33.22
N ALA A 256 9.15 -0.88 34.40
CA ALA A 256 7.86 -0.81 35.07
C ALA A 256 6.84 -0.02 34.22
N ARG A 257 7.26 1.12 33.64
CA ARG A 257 6.42 1.91 32.72
C ARG A 257 6.06 1.14 31.46
N MET A 258 7.00 0.41 30.88
CA MET A 258 6.76 -0.44 29.72
C MET A 258 5.77 -1.58 30.04
N THR A 259 5.90 -2.19 31.21
CA THR A 259 5.00 -3.26 31.66
C THR A 259 3.56 -2.75 31.82
N ASP A 260 3.37 -1.59 32.44
CA ASP A 260 2.08 -0.91 32.55
C ASP A 260 1.49 -0.56 31.17
N ALA A 261 2.33 -0.12 30.21
CA ALA A 261 1.91 0.11 28.84
C ALA A 261 1.46 -1.18 28.12
N MET A 262 2.16 -2.29 28.33
CA MET A 262 1.77 -3.60 27.78
C MET A 262 0.45 -4.10 28.36
N GLN A 263 0.19 -3.86 29.66
CA GLN A 263 -1.08 -4.18 30.30
C GLN A 263 -2.24 -3.41 29.64
N ARG A 264 -2.10 -2.09 29.50
CA ARG A 264 -3.09 -1.25 28.80
C ARG A 264 -3.29 -1.67 27.34
N MET A 265 -2.24 -2.12 26.66
CA MET A 265 -2.35 -2.64 25.31
C MET A 265 -3.18 -3.92 25.26
N GLY A 266 -3.01 -4.82 26.24
CA GLY A 266 -3.85 -6.00 26.40
C GLY A 266 -5.34 -5.66 26.59
N ASP A 267 -5.64 -4.71 27.46
CA ASP A 267 -7.02 -4.24 27.68
C ASP A 267 -7.62 -3.65 26.39
N ALA A 268 -6.87 -2.81 25.68
CA ALA A 268 -7.30 -2.24 24.40
C ALA A 268 -7.59 -3.31 23.33
N MET A 269 -6.80 -4.40 23.29
CA MET A 269 -7.06 -5.51 22.36
C MET A 269 -8.36 -6.26 22.69
N ASN A 270 -8.70 -6.40 23.98
CA ASN A 270 -9.98 -6.98 24.39
C ASN A 270 -11.16 -6.10 23.97
N ASP A 271 -11.03 -4.78 24.14
CA ASP A 271 -12.05 -3.82 23.69
C ASP A 271 -12.24 -3.85 22.17
N ILE A 272 -11.15 -3.89 21.40
CA ILE A 272 -11.22 -4.03 19.94
C ILE A 272 -11.93 -5.33 19.56
N SER A 273 -11.61 -6.44 20.22
CA SER A 273 -12.27 -7.73 19.96
C SER A 273 -13.79 -7.66 20.21
N SER A 274 -14.21 -7.00 21.29
CA SER A 274 -15.63 -6.75 21.59
C SER A 274 -16.30 -5.87 20.53
N HIS A 275 -15.65 -4.80 20.09
CA HIS A 275 -16.17 -3.92 19.04
C HIS A 275 -16.29 -4.64 17.70
N VAL A 276 -15.34 -5.50 17.34
CA VAL A 276 -15.40 -6.31 16.12
C VAL A 276 -16.58 -7.27 16.18
N ALA A 277 -16.82 -7.94 17.30
CA ALA A 277 -17.97 -8.84 17.45
C ALA A 277 -19.31 -8.09 17.27
N GLN A 278 -19.43 -6.90 17.86
CA GLN A 278 -20.61 -6.05 17.68
C GLN A 278 -20.76 -5.56 16.23
N ALA A 279 -19.67 -5.22 15.57
CA ALA A 279 -19.68 -4.78 14.18
C ALA A 279 -20.10 -5.91 13.22
N VAL A 280 -19.65 -7.14 13.46
CA VAL A 280 -20.09 -8.34 12.72
C VAL A 280 -21.58 -8.58 12.91
N GLN A 281 -22.08 -8.50 14.15
CA GLN A 281 -23.51 -8.66 14.41
C GLN A 281 -24.33 -7.60 13.66
N ARG A 282 -23.96 -6.32 13.76
CA ARG A 282 -24.66 -5.23 13.07
C ARG A 282 -24.60 -5.36 11.55
N ALA A 283 -23.48 -5.84 11.00
CA ALA A 283 -23.37 -6.14 9.58
C ALA A 283 -24.32 -7.27 9.17
N GLY A 284 -24.46 -8.31 10.00
CA GLY A 284 -25.45 -9.38 9.84
C GLY A 284 -26.88 -8.85 9.78
N ASP A 285 -27.28 -8.07 10.79
CA ASP A 285 -28.62 -7.47 10.86
C ASP A 285 -28.90 -6.57 9.64
N ALA A 286 -27.92 -5.77 9.21
CA ALA A 286 -28.03 -4.93 8.02
C ALA A 286 -28.18 -5.76 6.73
N SER A 287 -27.46 -6.90 6.63
CA SER A 287 -27.56 -7.81 5.50
C SER A 287 -28.97 -8.42 5.40
N GLU A 288 -29.55 -8.83 6.52
CA GLU A 288 -30.92 -9.34 6.58
C GLU A 288 -31.93 -8.25 6.15
N GLN A 289 -31.76 -7.02 6.63
CA GLN A 289 -32.62 -5.90 6.25
C GLN A 289 -32.54 -5.57 4.75
N VAL A 290 -31.35 -5.65 4.15
CA VAL A 290 -31.18 -5.48 2.70
C VAL A 290 -31.87 -6.62 1.93
N ALA A 291 -31.78 -7.86 2.41
CA ALA A 291 -32.46 -8.99 1.80
C ALA A 291 -33.99 -8.82 1.81
N HIS A 292 -34.56 -8.39 2.94
CA HIS A 292 -35.99 -8.04 3.04
C HIS A 292 -36.38 -6.87 2.14
N GLY A 293 -35.52 -5.85 2.04
CA GLY A 293 -35.71 -4.74 1.12
C GLY A 293 -35.77 -5.19 -0.34
N ARG A 294 -34.90 -6.12 -0.74
CA ARG A 294 -34.90 -6.67 -2.11
C ARG A 294 -36.17 -7.46 -2.41
N ASP A 295 -36.59 -8.34 -1.51
CA ASP A 295 -37.87 -9.08 -1.68
C ASP A 295 -39.06 -8.13 -1.84
N SER A 296 -39.09 -7.05 -1.05
CA SER A 296 -40.14 -6.03 -1.13
C SER A 296 -40.16 -5.31 -2.49
N VAL A 297 -38.99 -4.98 -3.03
CA VAL A 297 -38.85 -4.35 -4.37
C VAL A 297 -39.24 -5.32 -5.47
N ASP A 298 -38.82 -6.58 -5.40
CA ASP A 298 -39.15 -7.60 -6.40
C ASP A 298 -40.67 -7.86 -6.44
N ARG A 299 -41.32 -7.91 -5.26
CA ARG A 299 -42.78 -7.99 -5.16
C ARG A 299 -43.47 -6.76 -5.77
N ALA A 300 -42.99 -5.56 -5.47
CA ALA A 300 -43.52 -4.34 -6.06
C ALA A 300 -43.39 -4.34 -7.59
N GLN A 301 -42.26 -4.80 -8.13
CA GLN A 301 -42.05 -4.92 -9.57
C GLN A 301 -43.05 -5.89 -10.23
N SER A 302 -43.33 -7.02 -9.59
CA SER A 302 -44.36 -7.97 -10.04
C SER A 302 -45.75 -7.33 -10.05
N GLU A 303 -46.13 -6.62 -8.99
CA GLU A 303 -47.43 -5.92 -8.91
C GLU A 303 -47.56 -4.82 -9.97
N ILE A 304 -46.51 -4.03 -10.19
CA ILE A 304 -46.45 -2.99 -11.23
C ILE A 304 -46.60 -3.61 -12.62
N THR A 305 -45.98 -4.76 -12.86
CA THR A 305 -46.09 -5.48 -14.15
C THR A 305 -47.51 -5.97 -14.39
N GLN A 306 -48.18 -6.50 -13.35
CA GLN A 306 -49.60 -6.88 -13.44
C GLN A 306 -50.49 -5.66 -13.67
N LEU A 307 -50.19 -4.52 -13.03
CA LEU A 307 -50.92 -3.27 -13.24
C LEU A 307 -50.78 -2.78 -14.69
N ALA A 308 -49.58 -2.86 -15.28
CA ALA A 308 -49.34 -2.53 -16.68
C ALA A 308 -50.26 -3.32 -17.62
N ALA A 309 -50.36 -4.64 -17.41
CA ALA A 309 -51.20 -5.52 -18.20
C ALA A 309 -52.70 -5.18 -18.07
N ARG A 310 -53.14 -4.84 -16.85
CA ARG A 310 -54.53 -4.41 -16.60
C ARG A 310 -54.86 -3.09 -17.29
N ILE A 311 -53.97 -2.09 -17.20
CA ILE A 311 -54.15 -0.80 -17.88
C ILE A 311 -54.22 -1.00 -19.40
N ASN A 312 -53.33 -1.82 -19.97
CA ASN A 312 -53.34 -2.11 -21.40
C ASN A 312 -54.65 -2.79 -21.86
N THR A 313 -55.21 -3.69 -21.04
CA THR A 313 -56.50 -4.32 -21.33
C THR A 313 -57.66 -3.32 -21.27
N THR A 314 -57.63 -2.41 -20.29
CA THR A 314 -58.62 -1.32 -20.16
C THR A 314 -58.53 -0.36 -21.34
N ASP A 315 -57.32 0.00 -21.78
CA ASP A 315 -57.10 0.87 -22.95
C ASP A 315 -57.75 0.30 -24.22
N VAL A 316 -57.54 -0.99 -24.50
CA VAL A 316 -58.20 -1.68 -25.63
C VAL A 316 -59.73 -1.60 -25.53
N THR A 317 -60.27 -1.75 -24.33
CA THR A 317 -61.73 -1.69 -24.10
C THR A 317 -62.28 -0.28 -24.32
N VAL A 318 -61.56 0.74 -23.85
CA VAL A 318 -61.93 2.16 -24.04
C VAL A 318 -61.84 2.56 -25.52
N GLN A 319 -60.82 2.12 -26.24
CA GLN A 319 -60.72 2.33 -27.68
C GLN A 319 -61.87 1.67 -28.45
N ALA A 320 -62.26 0.44 -28.06
CA ALA A 320 -63.40 -0.24 -28.66
C ALA A 320 -64.72 0.53 -28.42
N LEU A 321 -64.92 1.08 -27.22
CA LEU A 321 -66.09 1.92 -26.89
C LEU A 321 -66.12 3.21 -27.72
N ALA A 322 -64.97 3.87 -27.89
CA ALA A 322 -64.84 5.06 -28.73
C ALA A 322 -65.24 4.76 -30.19
N ASN A 323 -64.74 3.65 -30.75
CA ASN A 323 -65.08 3.20 -32.11
C ASN A 323 -66.57 2.86 -32.27
N GLN A 324 -67.16 2.17 -31.30
CA GLN A 324 -68.60 1.85 -31.33
C GLN A 324 -69.46 3.11 -31.27
N SER A 325 -69.06 4.08 -30.45
CA SER A 325 -69.76 5.36 -30.32
C SER A 325 -69.66 6.20 -31.60
N GLU A 326 -68.55 6.11 -32.34
CA GLU A 326 -68.42 6.71 -33.67
C GLU A 326 -69.37 6.05 -34.68
N GLN A 327 -69.48 4.72 -34.66
CA GLN A 327 -70.40 3.99 -35.53
C GLN A 327 -71.87 4.34 -35.24
N ILE A 328 -72.26 4.43 -33.96
CA ILE A 328 -73.62 4.85 -33.58
C ILE A 328 -73.90 6.28 -34.08
N GLY A 329 -72.93 7.19 -33.96
CA GLY A 329 -73.04 8.55 -34.50
C GLY A 329 -73.38 8.55 -36.00
N LYS A 330 -72.69 7.73 -36.80
CA LYS A 330 -72.96 7.59 -38.25
C LYS A 330 -74.37 7.05 -38.53
N VAL A 331 -74.86 6.11 -37.72
CA VAL A 331 -76.22 5.58 -37.85
C VAL A 331 -77.27 6.66 -37.52
N LEU A 332 -77.03 7.47 -36.49
CA LEU A 332 -77.92 8.58 -36.13
C LEU A 332 -77.99 9.64 -37.21
N ASP A 333 -76.88 9.94 -37.89
CA ASP A 333 -76.89 10.87 -39.04
C ASP A 333 -77.79 10.35 -40.18
N VAL A 334 -77.75 9.05 -40.46
CA VAL A 334 -78.65 8.41 -41.45
C VAL A 334 -80.11 8.50 -41.00
N ILE A 335 -80.42 8.14 -39.75
CA ILE A 335 -81.80 8.20 -39.21
C ILE A 335 -82.32 9.64 -39.25
N GLY A 336 -81.49 10.63 -38.88
CA GLY A 336 -81.84 12.04 -38.93
C GLY A 336 -82.19 12.48 -40.35
N SER A 337 -81.37 12.07 -41.34
CA SER A 337 -81.65 12.36 -42.76
C SER A 337 -82.94 11.71 -43.26
N ILE A 338 -83.26 10.48 -42.82
CA ILE A 338 -84.50 9.79 -43.17
C ILE A 338 -85.71 10.50 -42.55
N ALA A 339 -85.61 10.92 -41.28
CA ALA A 339 -86.67 11.65 -40.61
C ALA A 339 -86.96 12.99 -41.32
N GLU A 340 -85.93 13.71 -41.75
CA GLU A 340 -86.06 14.97 -42.47
C GLU A 340 -86.66 14.77 -43.88
N GLN A 341 -86.22 13.74 -44.61
CA GLN A 341 -86.84 13.34 -45.88
C GLN A 341 -88.31 12.93 -45.72
N THR A 342 -88.63 12.18 -44.67
CA THR A 342 -90.00 11.74 -44.37
C THR A 342 -90.89 12.94 -44.04
N ASN A 343 -90.37 13.92 -43.29
CA ASN A 343 -91.06 15.17 -42.99
C ASN A 343 -91.37 15.97 -44.27
N LEU A 344 -90.42 16.04 -45.22
CA LEU A 344 -90.63 16.69 -46.52
C LEU A 344 -91.66 15.93 -47.40
N LEU A 345 -91.60 14.60 -47.42
CA LEU A 345 -92.58 13.77 -48.14
C LEU A 345 -93.99 13.94 -47.58
N ALA A 346 -94.12 13.93 -46.25
CA ALA A 346 -95.39 14.14 -45.56
C ALA A 346 -95.96 15.54 -45.80
N LEU A 347 -95.10 16.57 -45.84
CA LEU A 347 -95.49 17.93 -46.20
C LEU A 347 -96.05 17.99 -47.63
N ASN A 348 -95.36 17.37 -48.60
CA ASN A 348 -95.83 17.31 -49.98
C ASN A 348 -97.16 16.56 -50.10
N ALA A 349 -97.33 15.46 -49.34
CA ALA A 349 -98.59 14.71 -49.30
C ALA A 349 -99.74 15.53 -48.67
N ALA A 350 -99.49 16.30 -47.61
CA ALA A 350 -100.48 17.18 -47.00
C ALA A 350 -100.91 18.30 -47.96
N ILE A 351 -99.96 18.87 -48.73
CA ILE A 351 -100.25 19.86 -49.77
C ILE A 351 -101.16 19.26 -50.86
N GLU A 352 -100.84 18.06 -51.36
CA GLU A 352 -101.63 17.42 -52.42
C GLU A 352 -103.01 16.95 -51.92
N ALA A 353 -103.09 16.50 -50.65
CA ALA A 353 -104.35 16.17 -50.00
C ALA A 353 -105.27 17.40 -49.83
N ALA A 354 -104.70 18.55 -49.48
CA ALA A 354 -105.44 19.83 -49.46
C ALA A 354 -105.92 20.24 -50.86
N ARG A 355 -105.12 19.94 -51.89
CA ARG A 355 -105.45 20.21 -53.30
C ARG A 355 -106.61 19.36 -53.83
N ALA A 356 -106.77 18.14 -53.31
CA ALA A 356 -107.88 17.24 -53.64
C ALA A 356 -109.22 17.57 -52.96
N GLY A 357 -109.26 18.59 -52.08
CA GLY A 357 -110.48 19.06 -51.42
C GLY A 357 -111.10 18.01 -50.49
N GLU A 358 -112.44 17.86 -50.52
CA GLU A 358 -113.16 16.93 -49.63
C GLU A 358 -112.76 15.46 -49.82
N GLN A 359 -112.32 15.05 -51.03
CA GLN A 359 -111.85 13.69 -51.30
C GLN A 359 -110.49 13.39 -50.65
N GLY A 360 -109.72 14.42 -50.30
CA GLY A 360 -108.38 14.31 -49.71
C GLY A 360 -108.33 14.35 -48.18
N ARG A 361 -109.45 14.59 -47.48
CA ARG A 361 -109.47 14.80 -46.02
C ARG A 361 -108.84 13.65 -45.22
N GLY A 362 -109.13 12.40 -45.60
CA GLY A 362 -108.54 11.24 -44.93
C GLY A 362 -107.02 11.16 -45.12
N PHE A 363 -106.53 11.50 -46.32
CA PHE A 363 -105.09 11.55 -46.61
C PHE A 363 -104.38 12.71 -45.91
N ALA A 364 -105.04 13.87 -45.76
CA ALA A 364 -104.47 15.02 -45.07
C ALA A 364 -104.17 14.71 -43.58
N VAL A 365 -105.10 14.03 -42.89
CA VAL A 365 -104.90 13.61 -41.49
C VAL A 365 -103.73 12.65 -41.35
N VAL A 366 -103.62 11.67 -42.25
CA VAL A 366 -102.48 10.72 -42.25
C VAL A 366 -101.17 11.46 -42.52
N ALA A 367 -101.15 12.39 -43.48
CA ALA A 367 -99.96 13.16 -43.82
C ALA A 367 -99.48 14.03 -42.65
N ASP A 368 -100.38 14.70 -41.92
CA ASP A 368 -100.03 15.47 -40.72
C ASP A 368 -99.51 14.58 -39.57
N GLU A 369 -100.08 13.38 -39.38
CA GLU A 369 -99.60 12.41 -38.39
C GLU A 369 -98.20 11.90 -38.74
N VAL A 370 -97.95 11.55 -40.01
CA VAL A 370 -96.60 11.16 -40.48
C VAL A 370 -95.61 12.31 -40.30
N ARG A 371 -96.02 13.55 -40.58
CA ARG A 371 -95.17 14.74 -40.39
C ARG A 371 -94.80 14.93 -38.92
N SER A 372 -95.78 14.84 -38.01
CA SER A 372 -95.56 14.90 -36.56
C SER A 372 -94.60 13.81 -36.08
N LEU A 373 -94.79 12.57 -36.54
CA LEU A 373 -93.91 11.45 -36.21
C LEU A 373 -92.48 11.66 -36.71
N ALA A 374 -92.31 12.18 -37.93
CA ALA A 374 -91.02 12.50 -38.51
C ALA A 374 -90.30 13.62 -37.71
N GLN A 375 -91.01 14.67 -37.30
CA GLN A 375 -90.45 15.73 -36.44
C GLN A 375 -90.04 15.20 -35.06
N ARG A 376 -90.86 14.36 -34.44
CA ARG A 376 -90.52 13.69 -33.16
C ARG A 376 -89.29 12.79 -33.30
N THR A 377 -89.20 12.04 -34.40
CA THR A 377 -88.04 11.17 -34.70
C THR A 377 -86.76 11.99 -34.87
N ALA A 378 -86.82 13.11 -35.61
CA ALA A 378 -85.69 14.02 -35.77
C ALA A 378 -85.23 14.64 -34.44
N ALA A 379 -86.19 15.07 -33.60
CA ALA A 379 -85.89 15.61 -32.27
C ALA A 379 -85.21 14.57 -31.37
N SER A 380 -85.75 13.34 -31.28
CA SER A 380 -85.13 12.26 -30.50
C SER A 380 -83.76 11.85 -31.04
N THR A 381 -83.58 11.83 -32.37
CA THR A 381 -82.28 11.52 -32.98
C THR A 381 -81.23 12.57 -32.60
N LYS A 382 -81.62 13.85 -32.54
CA LYS A 382 -80.75 14.93 -32.10
C LYS A 382 -80.35 14.81 -30.62
N GLU A 383 -81.29 14.47 -29.74
CA GLU A 383 -80.99 14.22 -28.32
C GLU A 383 -80.02 13.04 -28.15
N ILE A 384 -80.26 11.92 -28.83
CA ILE A 384 -79.36 10.76 -28.77
C ILE A 384 -77.98 11.12 -29.33
N LYS A 385 -77.91 11.94 -30.40
CA LYS A 385 -76.64 12.40 -30.95
C LYS A 385 -75.81 13.19 -29.93
N THR A 386 -76.43 14.11 -29.16
CA THR A 386 -75.73 14.81 -28.08
C THR A 386 -75.15 13.83 -27.05
N ILE A 387 -75.93 12.82 -26.62
CA ILE A 387 -75.45 11.80 -25.67
C ILE A 387 -74.25 11.02 -26.24
N ILE A 388 -74.28 10.70 -27.54
CA ILE A 388 -73.19 9.99 -28.21
C ILE A 388 -71.94 10.88 -28.35
N GLU A 389 -72.10 12.17 -28.64
CA GLU A 389 -70.99 13.13 -28.67
C GLU A 389 -70.30 13.24 -27.30
N ASP A 390 -71.08 13.29 -26.21
CA ASP A 390 -70.56 13.26 -24.84
C ASP A 390 -69.83 11.95 -24.53
N LEU A 391 -70.39 10.81 -24.96
CA LEU A 391 -69.78 9.48 -24.79
C LEU A 391 -68.45 9.35 -25.55
N GLN A 392 -68.37 9.90 -26.77
CA GLN A 392 -67.13 9.96 -27.56
C GLN A 392 -66.08 10.85 -26.88
N SER A 393 -66.48 12.01 -26.35
CA SER A 393 -65.61 12.91 -25.60
C SER A 393 -65.05 12.22 -24.35
N GLY A 394 -65.91 11.61 -23.53
CA GLY A 394 -65.52 10.88 -22.33
C GLY A 394 -64.60 9.68 -22.62
N SER A 395 -64.88 8.93 -23.69
CA SER A 395 -64.03 7.80 -24.11
C SER A 395 -62.63 8.26 -24.54
N ARG A 396 -62.52 9.39 -25.26
CA ARG A 396 -61.22 9.99 -25.63
C ARG A 396 -60.43 10.45 -24.40
N GLN A 397 -61.09 11.11 -23.44
CA GLN A 397 -60.44 11.51 -22.19
C GLN A 397 -59.94 10.31 -21.39
N ALA A 398 -60.74 9.23 -21.32
CA ALA A 398 -60.34 7.99 -20.66
C ALA A 398 -59.13 7.34 -21.36
N ALA A 399 -59.08 7.33 -22.70
CA ALA A 399 -57.94 6.81 -23.45
C ALA A 399 -56.65 7.60 -23.16
N THR A 400 -56.72 8.93 -23.13
CA THR A 400 -55.56 9.76 -22.74
C THR A 400 -55.10 9.44 -21.32
N ALA A 401 -56.01 9.31 -20.36
CA ALA A 401 -55.68 8.96 -18.99
C ALA A 401 -55.05 7.55 -18.86
N MET A 402 -55.49 6.58 -19.68
CA MET A 402 -54.87 5.25 -19.75
C MET A 402 -53.45 5.32 -20.31
N SER A 403 -53.22 6.09 -21.38
CA SER A 403 -51.90 6.32 -21.95
C SER A 403 -50.93 6.96 -20.94
N ASP A 404 -51.37 8.00 -20.24
CA ASP A 404 -50.56 8.65 -19.19
C ASP A 404 -50.25 7.69 -18.04
N SER A 405 -51.22 6.86 -17.65
CA SER A 405 -51.04 5.83 -16.62
C SER A 405 -50.01 4.78 -17.03
N LEU A 406 -50.01 4.36 -18.30
CA LEU A 406 -49.02 3.42 -18.85
C LEU A 406 -47.60 4.01 -18.81
N GLN A 407 -47.45 5.30 -19.15
CA GLN A 407 -46.16 5.99 -19.02
C GLN A 407 -45.73 6.10 -17.54
N GLY A 408 -46.66 6.37 -16.63
CA GLY A 408 -46.44 6.37 -15.19
C GLY A 408 -45.90 5.03 -14.68
N VAL A 409 -46.53 3.94 -15.09
CA VAL A 409 -46.11 2.57 -14.78
C VAL A 409 -44.70 2.28 -15.31
N GLY A 410 -44.38 2.71 -16.54
CA GLY A 410 -43.03 2.58 -17.09
C GLY A 410 -41.95 3.22 -16.19
N ARG A 411 -42.21 4.43 -15.67
CA ARG A 411 -41.30 5.10 -14.71
C ARG A 411 -41.20 4.33 -13.38
N CYS A 412 -42.29 3.74 -12.90
CA CYS A 412 -42.27 2.92 -11.69
C CYS A 412 -41.40 1.66 -11.85
N VAL A 413 -41.44 1.01 -13.03
CA VAL A 413 -40.57 -0.13 -13.34
C VAL A 413 -39.09 0.29 -13.31
N GLU A 414 -38.75 1.39 -14.00
CA GLU A 414 -37.37 1.90 -14.03
C GLU A 414 -36.86 2.25 -12.62
N ASN A 415 -37.67 2.94 -11.81
CA ASN A 415 -37.32 3.30 -10.45
C ASN A 415 -37.13 2.07 -9.54
N SER A 416 -37.98 1.04 -9.71
CA SER A 416 -37.85 -0.22 -8.96
C SER A 416 -36.56 -0.96 -9.33
N GLN A 417 -36.20 -0.98 -10.62
CA GLN A 417 -34.94 -1.57 -11.08
C GLN A 417 -33.73 -0.87 -10.44
N ARG A 418 -33.72 0.48 -10.43
CA ARG A 418 -32.67 1.28 -9.80
C ARG A 418 -32.59 1.06 -8.29
N ALA A 419 -33.72 0.90 -7.62
CA ALA A 419 -33.77 0.57 -6.19
C ALA A 419 -33.18 -0.82 -5.91
N SER A 420 -33.49 -1.82 -6.75
CA SER A 420 -32.92 -3.18 -6.65
C SER A 420 -31.41 -3.18 -6.84
N GLU A 421 -30.90 -2.45 -7.84
CA GLU A 421 -29.45 -2.28 -8.06
C GLU A 421 -28.76 -1.59 -6.87
N SER A 422 -29.38 -0.56 -6.30
CA SER A 422 -28.86 0.14 -5.12
C SER A 422 -28.78 -0.78 -3.91
N LEU A 423 -29.83 -1.56 -3.65
CA LEU A 423 -29.86 -2.54 -2.57
C LEU A 423 -28.81 -3.64 -2.77
N ARG A 424 -28.58 -4.11 -4.00
CA ARG A 424 -27.50 -5.04 -4.31
C ARG A 424 -26.13 -4.45 -3.96
N SER A 425 -25.88 -3.20 -4.36
CA SER A 425 -24.61 -2.52 -4.05
C SER A 425 -24.42 -2.34 -2.54
N VAL A 426 -25.47 -2.01 -1.79
CA VAL A 426 -25.41 -1.93 -0.32
C VAL A 426 -25.09 -3.30 0.28
N GLY A 427 -25.72 -4.38 -0.20
CA GLY A 427 -25.44 -5.75 0.24
C GLY A 427 -23.98 -6.16 0.00
N GLU A 428 -23.41 -5.82 -1.16
CA GLU A 428 -21.99 -6.03 -1.46
C GLU A 428 -21.10 -5.26 -0.48
N GLY A 429 -21.41 -3.99 -0.21
CA GLY A 429 -20.69 -3.18 0.78
C GLY A 429 -20.70 -3.77 2.19
N ILE A 430 -21.82 -4.34 2.63
CA ILE A 430 -21.94 -5.04 3.91
C ILE A 430 -21.08 -6.31 3.93
N GLY A 431 -21.03 -7.05 2.81
CA GLY A 431 -20.13 -8.19 2.65
C GLY A 431 -18.66 -7.81 2.84
N HIS A 432 -18.24 -6.69 2.26
CA HIS A 432 -16.88 -6.15 2.45
C HIS A 432 -16.60 -5.75 3.91
N ILE A 433 -17.56 -5.15 4.60
CA ILE A 433 -17.43 -4.81 6.04
C ILE A 433 -17.22 -6.08 6.87
N THR A 434 -17.98 -7.14 6.58
CA THR A 434 -17.87 -8.43 7.28
C THR A 434 -16.48 -9.04 7.08
N GLN A 435 -15.95 -8.99 5.86
CA GLN A 435 -14.60 -9.46 5.56
C GLN A 435 -13.52 -8.64 6.30
N LEU A 436 -13.64 -7.30 6.29
CA LEU A 436 -12.71 -6.42 7.00
C LEU A 436 -12.70 -6.70 8.51
N ASN A 437 -13.87 -6.90 9.11
CA ASN A 437 -13.97 -7.27 10.52
C ASN A 437 -13.27 -8.59 10.83
N GLY A 438 -13.32 -9.58 9.92
CA GLY A 438 -12.55 -10.82 10.04
C GLY A 438 -11.03 -10.61 10.03
N LEU A 439 -10.54 -9.70 9.18
CA LEU A 439 -9.12 -9.31 9.16
C LEU A 439 -8.72 -8.58 10.45
N ILE A 440 -9.57 -7.67 10.94
CA ILE A 440 -9.32 -6.95 12.20
C ILE A 440 -9.24 -7.95 13.35
N ALA A 441 -10.19 -8.89 13.48
CA ALA A 441 -10.15 -9.94 14.51
C ALA A 441 -8.82 -10.71 14.49
N THR A 442 -8.40 -11.16 13.31
CA THR A 442 -7.14 -11.91 13.14
C THR A 442 -5.93 -11.06 13.55
N THR A 443 -5.90 -9.79 13.13
CA THR A 443 -4.80 -8.86 13.46
C THR A 443 -4.75 -8.56 14.95
N THR A 444 -5.91 -8.37 15.59
CA THR A 444 -6.04 -8.15 17.03
C THR A 444 -5.55 -9.36 17.83
N GLU A 445 -5.85 -10.58 17.39
CA GLU A 445 -5.34 -11.80 18.04
C GLU A 445 -3.81 -11.93 17.91
N GLN A 446 -3.26 -11.59 16.75
CA GLN A 446 -1.80 -11.52 16.55
C GLN A 446 -1.15 -10.46 17.44
N GLN A 447 -1.74 -9.26 17.54
CA GLN A 447 -1.26 -8.19 18.41
C GLN A 447 -1.35 -8.56 19.90
N ALA A 448 -2.42 -9.23 20.32
CA ALA A 448 -2.57 -9.72 21.70
C ALA A 448 -1.51 -10.78 22.04
N THR A 449 -1.12 -11.61 21.07
CA THR A 449 -0.03 -12.58 21.24
C THR A 449 1.33 -11.89 21.34
N ALA A 450 1.65 -10.97 20.42
CA ALA A 450 2.89 -10.20 20.47
C ALA A 450 3.02 -9.37 21.77
N SER A 451 1.90 -8.80 22.26
CA SER A 451 1.89 -8.03 23.52
C SER A 451 2.24 -8.91 24.72
N ARG A 452 1.76 -10.16 24.75
CA ARG A 452 2.11 -11.13 25.79
C ARG A 452 3.58 -11.53 25.73
N GLU A 453 4.12 -11.77 24.53
CA GLU A 453 5.53 -12.08 24.34
C GLU A 453 6.45 -10.93 24.81
N ILE A 454 6.09 -9.68 24.48
CA ILE A 454 6.83 -8.51 24.94
C ILE A 454 6.75 -8.38 26.46
N ALA A 455 5.57 -8.59 27.06
CA ALA A 455 5.42 -8.56 28.52
C ALA A 455 6.30 -9.61 29.21
N ASP A 456 6.40 -10.81 28.66
CA ASP A 456 7.29 -11.86 29.18
C ASP A 456 8.77 -11.50 29.01
N GLN A 457 9.16 -10.91 27.88
CA GLN A 457 10.51 -10.39 27.66
C GLN A 457 10.86 -9.28 28.66
N LEU A 458 9.94 -8.35 28.94
CA LEU A 458 10.15 -7.28 29.92
C LEU A 458 10.39 -7.84 31.32
N ARG A 459 9.71 -8.92 31.74
CA ARG A 459 10.01 -9.60 33.01
C ARG A 459 11.43 -10.16 33.02
N SER A 460 11.89 -10.75 31.92
CA SER A 460 13.28 -11.23 31.82
C SER A 460 14.29 -10.09 31.92
N VAL A 461 14.03 -8.95 31.27
CA VAL A 461 14.91 -7.77 31.35
C VAL A 461 14.88 -7.17 32.76
N GLN A 462 13.74 -7.18 33.44
CA GLN A 462 13.62 -6.79 34.84
C GLN A 462 14.56 -7.61 35.73
N THR A 463 14.52 -8.94 35.63
CA THR A 463 15.40 -9.82 36.41
C THR A 463 16.88 -9.55 36.15
N ILE A 464 17.25 -9.27 34.90
CA ILE A 464 18.64 -8.90 34.54
C ILE A 464 19.04 -7.56 35.19
N ALA A 465 18.14 -6.57 35.17
CA ALA A 465 18.39 -5.27 35.78
C ALA A 465 18.51 -5.36 37.31
N GLU A 466 17.68 -6.19 37.96
CA GLU A 466 17.77 -6.47 39.40
C GLU A 466 19.10 -7.15 39.77
N HIS A 467 19.53 -8.15 38.98
CA HIS A 467 20.83 -8.80 39.18
C HIS A 467 22.01 -7.85 38.95
N THR A 468 21.88 -6.96 37.96
CA THR A 468 22.88 -5.91 37.69
C THR A 468 23.00 -4.95 38.87
N ALA A 469 21.86 -4.49 39.42
CA ALA A 469 21.83 -3.64 40.61
C ALA A 469 22.49 -4.33 41.82
N ALA A 470 22.21 -5.62 42.03
CA ALA A 470 22.85 -6.40 43.10
C ALA A 470 24.39 -6.50 42.92
N ASN A 471 24.85 -6.78 41.70
CA ASN A 471 26.29 -6.86 41.39
C ASN A 471 27.00 -5.51 41.61
N ILE A 472 26.34 -4.40 41.27
CA ILE A 472 26.88 -3.06 41.50
C ILE A 472 27.05 -2.79 43.01
N GLY A 473 26.11 -3.24 43.84
CA GLY A 473 26.25 -3.15 45.30
C GLY A 473 27.47 -3.91 45.84
N VAL A 474 27.75 -5.10 45.30
CA VAL A 474 28.96 -5.88 45.63
C VAL A 474 30.23 -5.16 45.16
N LEU A 475 30.20 -4.57 43.96
CA LEU A 475 31.32 -3.82 43.39
C LEU A 475 31.65 -2.57 44.22
N ALA A 476 30.63 -1.81 44.60
CA ALA A 476 30.76 -0.63 45.45
C ALA A 476 31.41 -1.00 46.80
N THR A 477 30.93 -2.08 47.43
CA THR A 477 31.48 -2.59 48.70
C THR A 477 32.94 -3.03 48.57
N SER A 478 33.28 -3.72 47.47
CA SER A 478 34.65 -4.17 47.18
C SER A 478 35.59 -2.98 46.94
N SER A 479 35.12 -1.98 46.19
CA SER A 479 35.83 -0.73 45.93
C SER A 479 36.16 0.03 47.20
N GLN A 480 35.20 0.09 48.13
CA GLN A 480 35.36 0.75 49.41
C GLN A 480 36.38 0.04 50.32
N SER A 481 36.61 -1.26 50.10
CA SER A 481 37.62 -2.05 50.82
C SER A 481 39.06 -1.87 50.30
N LEU A 482 39.23 -1.41 49.05
CA LEU A 482 40.56 -1.15 48.46
C LEU A 482 41.26 0.07 49.06
N SER A 483 40.50 1.13 49.36
CA SER A 483 41.01 2.37 49.95
C SER A 483 41.75 2.16 51.29
N PRO A 484 41.17 1.50 52.32
CA PRO A 484 41.87 1.23 53.56
C PRO A 484 43.07 0.28 53.39
N LEU A 485 43.03 -0.63 52.40
CA LEU A 485 44.15 -1.50 52.08
C LEU A 485 45.32 -0.71 51.50
N ALA A 486 45.02 0.25 50.61
CA ALA A 486 45.99 1.15 50.02
C ALA A 486 46.64 2.04 51.09
N ILE A 487 45.83 2.65 51.97
CA ILE A 487 46.32 3.47 53.09
C ILE A 487 47.26 2.66 54.01
N ARG A 488 46.92 1.41 54.32
CA ARG A 488 47.74 0.55 55.17
C ARG A 488 49.09 0.19 54.53
N LEU A 489 49.10 -0.13 53.24
CA LEU A 489 50.33 -0.46 52.50
C LEU A 489 51.23 0.76 52.30
N GLU A 490 50.66 1.94 52.08
CA GLU A 490 51.41 3.20 51.97
C GLU A 490 52.09 3.55 53.31
N ALA A 491 51.36 3.43 54.42
CA ALA A 491 51.92 3.63 55.76
C ALA A 491 53.08 2.67 56.07
N LEU A 492 52.98 1.41 55.62
CA LEU A 492 54.02 0.40 55.82
C LEU A 492 55.28 0.72 55.00
N GLY A 493 55.12 1.18 53.75
CA GLY A 493 56.25 1.61 52.92
C GLY A 493 56.94 2.89 53.41
N GLN A 494 56.19 3.82 54.01
CA GLN A 494 56.75 5.00 54.66
C GLN A 494 57.58 4.63 55.90
N SER A 495 57.12 3.67 56.71
CA SER A 495 57.85 3.18 57.89
C SER A 495 59.16 2.45 57.57
N PHE A 496 59.34 2.01 56.32
CA PHE A 496 60.57 1.38 55.86
C PHE A 496 61.65 2.41 55.46
N HIS A 497 61.22 3.64 55.14
CA HIS A 497 62.10 4.76 54.81
C HIS A 497 62.53 5.59 56.04
N SER A 498 61.85 5.42 57.17
CA SER A 498 62.23 5.97 58.48
C SER A 498 63.18 5.05 59.21
#